data_AF-Q7NP48-F1
#
_entry.id   AF-Q7NP48-F1
#
_cell.length_a   1.000
_cell.length_b   1.000
_cell.length_c   1.000
_cell.angle_alpha   90.00
_cell.angle_beta   90.00
_cell.angle_gamma   90.00
#
_symmetry.space_group_name_H-M   'P 1'
#
loop_
_entity.id
_entity.type
_entity.pdbx_description
1 polymer ?
#
loop_
_entity_poly.entity_id
_entity_poly.type
_entity_poly.pdbx_seq_one_letter_code
_entity_poly.pdbx_strand_id
1 'polypeptide(L)'
;MSENRFFLGAAIEMSKRAEQAQEFFTALFEPDERPFFVSDSATIHDIYMDDLGIVFEKCLKYYGIRLSEHMFSKPIWQVLDFLEANRSIK
;
A
#
# COMPACT_ATOMS: atom_id res chain seq x y z
N MET A 1 -22.80 10.95 -10.40
CA MET A 1 -21.64 10.03 -10.54
C MET A 1 -21.59 9.26 -9.23
N SER A 2 -21.81 7.94 -9.24
CA SER A 2 -21.94 7.16 -8.01
C SER A 2 -20.63 7.14 -7.23
N GLU A 3 -20.67 7.68 -6.01
CA GLU A 3 -19.63 7.45 -5.01
C GLU A 3 -19.63 5.97 -4.63
N ASN A 4 -18.65 5.22 -5.14
CA ASN A 4 -18.39 3.87 -4.68
C ASN A 4 -17.80 3.96 -3.26
N ARG A 5 -18.68 3.98 -2.25
CA ARG A 5 -18.28 3.94 -0.84
C ARG A 5 -17.90 2.51 -0.49
N PHE A 6 -16.63 2.18 -0.65
CA PHE A 6 -16.05 0.98 -0.06
C PHE A 6 -16.26 1.02 1.47
N PHE A 7 -16.74 -0.08 2.06
CA PHE A 7 -16.97 -0.19 3.50
C PHE A 7 -15.64 -0.08 4.25
N LEU A 8 -15.38 1.10 4.82
CA LEU A 8 -14.23 1.38 5.66
C LEU A 8 -14.51 0.85 7.08
N GLY A 9 -14.12 -0.39 7.36
CA GLY A 9 -13.71 -0.71 8.73
C GLY A 9 -12.65 0.32 9.12
N ALA A 10 -12.82 0.98 10.27
CA ALA A 10 -12.07 2.17 10.72
C ALA A 10 -10.79 2.43 9.90
N ALA A 11 -10.89 3.34 8.93
CA ALA A 11 -9.82 3.63 7.97
C ALA A 11 -9.29 5.06 8.19
N ILE A 12 -9.20 5.49 9.45
CA ILE A 12 -8.80 6.84 9.84
C ILE A 12 -7.35 7.08 9.43
N GLU A 13 -6.45 6.12 9.68
CA GLU A 13 -5.04 6.21 9.32
C GLU A 13 -4.82 6.14 7.81
N MET A 14 -5.54 5.26 7.11
CA MET A 14 -5.50 5.21 5.65
C MET A 14 -6.05 6.50 5.02
N SER A 15 -7.11 7.08 5.58
CA SER A 15 -7.69 8.33 5.06
C SER A 15 -6.72 9.51 5.15
N LYS A 16 -5.88 9.56 6.20
CA LYS A 16 -4.84 10.59 6.35
C LYS A 16 -3.75 10.49 5.27
N ARG A 17 -3.61 9.33 4.62
CA ARG A 17 -2.56 9.00 3.66
C ARG A 17 -3.14 8.72 2.27
N ALA A 18 -4.32 9.23 1.96
CA ALA A 18 -5.04 8.89 0.73
C ALA A 18 -4.20 9.09 -0.54
N GLU A 19 -3.46 10.21 -0.64
CA GLU A 19 -2.59 10.49 -1.78
C GLU A 19 -1.43 9.49 -1.88
N GLN A 20 -0.78 9.21 -0.74
CA GLN A 20 0.33 8.28 -0.68
C GLN A 20 -0.12 6.84 -0.96
N ALA A 21 -1.28 6.45 -0.45
CA ALA A 21 -1.90 5.16 -0.73
C ALA A 21 -2.24 5.03 -2.22
N GLN A 22 -2.76 6.08 -2.84
CA GLN A 22 -3.04 6.09 -4.27
C GLN A 22 -1.76 5.91 -5.10
N GLU A 23 -0.68 6.62 -4.76
CA GLU A 23 0.63 6.44 -5.39
C GLU A 23 1.13 5.00 -5.25
N PHE A 24 1.10 4.47 -4.02
CA PHE A 24 1.54 3.11 -3.72
C PHE A 24 0.73 2.07 -4.51
N PHE A 25 -0.59 2.21 -4.57
CA PHE A 25 -1.42 1.29 -5.34
C PHE A 25 -1.15 1.40 -6.84
N THR A 26 -0.97 2.62 -7.37
CA THR A 26 -0.59 2.80 -8.78
C THR A 26 0.78 2.20 -9.11
N ALA A 27 1.73 2.20 -8.16
CA ALA A 27 3.02 1.57 -8.35
C ALA A 27 2.96 0.03 -8.27
N LEU A 28 2.01 -0.50 -7.50
CA LEU A 28 1.94 -1.92 -7.19
C LEU A 28 1.03 -2.72 -8.12
N PHE A 29 -0.10 -2.15 -8.51
CA PHE A 29 -1.15 -2.81 -9.27
C PHE A 29 -1.08 -2.44 -10.76
N GLU A 30 -1.45 -3.38 -11.63
CA GLU A 30 -1.67 -3.07 -13.04
C GLU A 30 -2.85 -2.08 -13.22
N PRO A 31 -2.99 -1.38 -14.35
CA PRO A 31 -4.00 -0.33 -14.52
C PRO A 31 -5.46 -0.74 -14.23
N ASP A 32 -5.78 -2.02 -14.45
CA ASP A 32 -7.11 -2.59 -14.23
C ASP A 32 -7.26 -3.32 -12.88
N GLU A 33 -6.19 -3.36 -12.08
CA GLU A 33 -6.17 -4.00 -10.77
C GLU A 33 -6.40 -2.97 -9.64
N ARG A 34 -7.00 -3.44 -8.53
CA ARG A 34 -7.23 -2.64 -7.33
C ARG A 34 -7.05 -3.49 -6.08
N PRO A 35 -6.69 -2.88 -4.94
CA PRO A 35 -6.64 -3.60 -3.67
C PRO A 35 -8.02 -4.18 -3.34
N PHE A 36 -8.03 -5.44 -2.92
CA PHE A 36 -9.27 -6.17 -2.59
C PHE A 36 -9.97 -5.60 -1.35
N PHE A 37 -9.18 -5.18 -0.36
CA PHE A 37 -9.67 -4.67 0.91
C PHE A 37 -8.73 -3.59 1.45
N VAL A 38 -9.26 -2.49 2.01
CA VAL A 38 -8.44 -1.43 2.62
C VAL A 38 -9.05 -1.02 3.96
N SER A 39 -8.26 -1.09 5.03
CA SER A 39 -8.60 -0.64 6.38
C SER A 39 -7.34 -0.25 7.15
N ASP A 40 -7.48 0.35 8.35
CA ASP A 40 -6.33 0.64 9.21
C ASP A 40 -5.62 -0.62 9.76
N SER A 41 -6.24 -1.79 9.60
CA SER A 41 -5.65 -3.08 9.99
C SER A 41 -5.19 -3.92 8.81
N ALA A 42 -5.52 -3.52 7.57
CA ALA A 42 -5.15 -4.25 6.37
C ALA A 42 -3.64 -4.24 6.19
N THR A 43 -3.07 -5.39 5.90
CA THR A 43 -1.66 -5.62 5.60
C THR A 43 -1.46 -5.80 4.10
N ILE A 44 -0.20 -6.00 3.65
CA ILE A 44 0.07 -6.28 2.23
C ILE A 44 -0.65 -7.56 1.77
N HIS A 45 -0.74 -8.57 2.63
CA HIS A 45 -1.45 -9.81 2.33
C HIS A 45 -2.95 -9.62 2.14
N ASP A 46 -3.55 -8.64 2.80
CA ASP A 46 -4.98 -8.37 2.70
C ASP A 46 -5.33 -7.63 1.40
N ILE A 47 -4.35 -6.95 0.80
CA ILE A 47 -4.57 -6.10 -0.38
C ILE A 47 -4.01 -6.71 -1.66
N TYR A 48 -3.01 -7.59 -1.55
CA TYR A 48 -2.25 -8.16 -2.67
C TYR A 48 -2.20 -9.69 -2.52
N MET A 49 -2.82 -10.40 -3.46
CA MET A 49 -2.98 -11.86 -3.40
C MET A 49 -1.87 -12.64 -4.13
N ASP A 50 -0.99 -11.96 -4.84
CA ASP A 50 0.08 -12.59 -5.62
C ASP A 50 1.40 -12.68 -4.81
N ASP A 51 2.46 -13.18 -5.44
CA ASP A 51 3.77 -13.39 -4.81
C ASP A 51 4.34 -12.10 -4.20
N LEU A 52 4.67 -12.15 -2.91
CA LEU A 52 5.29 -11.03 -2.18
C LEU A 52 6.66 -10.64 -2.76
N GLY A 53 7.35 -11.58 -3.42
CA GLY A 53 8.55 -11.34 -4.22
C GLY A 53 8.36 -10.20 -5.21
N ILE A 54 7.22 -10.19 -5.90
CA ILE A 54 6.87 -9.15 -6.87
C ILE A 54 6.67 -7.81 -6.17
N VAL A 55 6.05 -7.80 -4.99
CA VAL A 55 5.87 -6.58 -4.18
C VAL A 55 7.23 -6.00 -3.76
N PHE A 56 8.18 -6.84 -3.34
CA PHE A 56 9.53 -6.38 -3.01
C PHE A 56 10.21 -5.71 -4.19
N GLU A 57 10.15 -6.33 -5.36
CA GLU A 57 10.76 -5.80 -6.58
C GLU A 57 10.11 -4.49 -7.02
N LYS A 58 8.78 -4.41 -7.00
CA LYS A 58 8.03 -3.19 -7.33
C LYS A 58 8.37 -2.06 -6.36
N CYS A 59 8.43 -2.33 -5.06
CA CYS A 59 8.81 -1.33 -4.05
C CYS A 59 10.27 -0.87 -4.22
N LEU A 60 11.20 -1.80 -4.44
CA LEU A 60 12.61 -1.46 -4.66
C LEU A 60 12.78 -0.62 -5.94
N LYS A 61 12.08 -0.98 -7.02
CA LYS A 61 12.14 -0.27 -8.29
C LYS A 61 11.55 1.13 -8.21
N TYR A 62 10.40 1.30 -7.57
CA TYR A 62 9.68 2.58 -7.52
C TYR A 62 10.22 3.51 -6.43
N TYR A 63 10.42 2.99 -5.22
CA TYR A 63 10.83 3.79 -4.06
C TYR A 63 12.33 3.76 -3.80
N GLY A 64 13.09 2.85 -4.43
CA GLY A 64 14.50 2.64 -4.11
C GLY A 64 14.72 1.93 -2.77
N ILE A 65 13.67 1.40 -2.15
CA ILE A 65 13.67 0.85 -0.79
C ILE A 65 13.35 -0.64 -0.85
N ARG A 66 14.23 -1.45 -0.24
CA ARG A 66 13.96 -2.87 -0.03
C ARG A 66 13.18 -3.04 1.27
N LEU A 67 11.90 -3.39 1.17
CA LEU A 67 11.13 -3.82 2.33
C LEU A 67 11.70 -5.12 2.90
N SER A 68 11.51 -5.34 4.20
CA SER A 68 11.76 -6.64 4.84
C SER A 68 10.45 -7.41 4.98
N GLU A 69 10.51 -8.74 5.10
CA GLU A 69 9.30 -9.57 5.30
C GLU A 69 8.47 -9.14 6.50
N HIS A 70 9.11 -8.68 7.59
CA HIS A 70 8.39 -8.19 8.76
C HIS A 70 7.45 -7.01 8.44
N MET A 71 7.77 -6.19 7.44
CA MET A 71 6.90 -5.08 7.01
C MET A 71 5.56 -5.55 6.45
N PHE A 72 5.48 -6.78 5.92
CA PHE A 72 4.27 -7.34 5.33
C PHE A 72 3.26 -7.77 6.38
N SER A 73 3.72 -7.98 7.62
CA SER A 73 2.85 -8.21 8.78
C SER A 73 2.30 -6.91 9.39
N LYS A 74 2.74 -5.75 8.90
CA LYS A 74 2.29 -4.44 9.39
C LYS A 74 1.08 -3.95 8.61
N PRO A 75 0.22 -3.16 9.26
CA PRO A 75 -0.78 -2.38 8.55
C PRO A 75 -0.15 -1.53 7.44
N ILE A 76 -0.84 -1.44 6.31
CA ILE A 76 -0.37 -0.72 5.13
C ILE A 76 0.05 0.70 5.45
N TRP A 77 -0.72 1.42 6.28
CA TRP A 77 -0.36 2.80 6.65
C TRP A 77 1.02 2.90 7.33
N GLN A 78 1.47 1.88 8.05
CA GLN A 78 2.83 1.84 8.63
C GLN A 78 3.89 1.58 7.57
N VAL A 79 3.58 0.77 6.56
CA VAL A 79 4.46 0.56 5.41
C VAL A 79 4.60 1.86 4.62
N LEU A 80 3.49 2.58 4.41
CA LEU A 80 3.47 3.89 3.80
C LEU A 80 4.34 4.88 4.60
N ASP A 81 4.15 5.01 5.91
CA ASP A 81 4.98 5.88 6.75
C ASP A 81 6.48 5.55 6.63
N PHE A 82 6.82 4.26 6.59
CA PHE A 82 8.19 3.82 6.39
C PHE A 82 8.74 4.21 5.02
N LEU A 83 7.98 4.00 3.95
CA LEU A 83 8.41 4.36 2.60
C LEU A 83 8.62 5.86 2.45
N GLU A 84 7.72 6.70 2.98
CA GLU A 84 7.87 8.16 2.92
C GLU A 84 9.03 8.65 3.77
N ALA A 85 9.26 8.06 4.94
CA ALA A 85 10.37 8.46 5.81
C ALA A 85 11.75 8.08 5.23
N ASN A 86 11.82 7.07 4.36
CA ASN A 86 13.08 6.51 3.84
C ASN A 86 13.28 6.72 2.34
N ARG A 87 12.39 7.43 1.65
CA ARG A 87 12.55 7.76 0.22
C ARG A 87 13.79 8.63 0.06
N SER A 88 14.73 8.19 -0.79
CA SER A 88 15.99 8.90 -0.98
C SER A 88 15.90 10.11 -1.91
N ILE A 89 14.76 10.38 -2.56
CA ILE A 89 14.62 11.48 -3.53
C ILE A 89 13.21 12.10 -3.47
N LYS A 90 13.17 13.43 -3.50
CA LYS A 90 12.03 14.26 -3.92
C LYS A 90 12.48 15.04 -5.15
#